data_AF-A0A7I9W3W9-F1
#
_entry.id   AF-A0A7I9W3W9-F1
#
_cell.length_a   1.000
_cell.length_b   1.000
_cell.length_c   1.000
_cell.angle_alpha   90.00
_cell.angle_beta   90.00
_cell.angle_gamma   90.00
#
_symmetry.space_group_name_H-M   'P 1'
#
loop_
_entity.id
_entity.type
_entity.pdbx_description
1 polymer ?
#
loop_
_entity_poly.entity_id
_entity_poly.type
_entity_poly.pdbx_seq_one_letter_code
_entity_poly.pdbx_strand_id
1 'polypeptide(L)' 'MEHNDPPAKPEDATKVTEEQREIQDELDHQNDDPDAPGGHQTREQVADET' A
#
# COMPACT_ATOMS: atom_id res chain seq x y z
N MET A 1 -23.73 2.12 20.12
CA MET A 1 -23.19 3.28 19.41
C MET A 1 -21.70 3.06 19.33
N GLU A 2 -21.16 2.86 18.13
CA GLU A 2 -19.73 2.73 17.91
C GLU A 2 -19.12 4.12 18.01
N HIS A 3 -18.27 4.33 19.02
CA HIS A 3 -17.56 5.58 19.22
C HIS A 3 -16.47 5.67 18.15
N ASN A 4 -16.77 6.40 17.08
CA ASN A 4 -15.81 6.74 16.04
C ASN A 4 -14.99 7.94 16.51
N ASP A 5 -14.26 7.77 17.61
CA ASP A 5 -13.34 8.78 18.11
C ASP A 5 -12.07 8.69 17.24
N PRO A 6 -11.82 9.66 16.34
CA PRO A 6 -10.65 9.62 15.50
C PRO A 6 -9.40 9.67 16.39
N PRO A 7 -8.30 8.99 16.01
CA PRO A 7 -7.07 9.05 16.77
C PRO A 7 -6.62 10.51 16.96
N ALA A 8 -5.93 10.76 18.08
CA ALA A 8 -5.39 12.07 18.37
C ALA A 8 -4.57 12.58 17.17
N LYS A 9 -4.74 13.87 16.83
CA LYS A 9 -4.01 14.47 15.71
C LYS A 9 -2.50 14.24 15.90
N PRO A 10 -1.77 13.87 14.84
CA PRO A 10 -0.33 13.67 14.94
C PRO A 10 0.34 15.00 15.34
N GLU A 11 1.37 14.92 16.19
CA GLU A 11 2.17 16.10 16.60
C GLU A 11 2.80 16.81 15.39
N ASP A 12 3.08 16.04 14.33
CA ASP A 12 3.61 16.51 13.06
C ASP A 12 3.05 15.66 11.91
N ALA A 13 2.11 16.23 11.15
CA ALA A 13 1.47 15.55 10.02
C ALA A 13 2.38 15.37 8.80
N THR A 14 3.62 15.88 8.83
CA THR A 14 4.63 15.61 7.77
C THR A 14 5.41 14.33 8.02
N LYS A 15 5.28 13.75 9.22
CA LYS A 15 5.96 12.51 9.61
C LYS A 15 4.97 11.35 9.58
N VAL A 16 5.41 10.24 9.02
CA VAL A 16 4.70 8.95 9.11
C VAL A 16 4.83 8.38 10.51
N THR A 17 3.79 7.72 11.00
CA THR A 17 3.86 6.91 12.22
C THR A 17 4.72 5.67 12.00
N GLU A 18 5.14 5.01 13.08
CA GLU A 18 5.95 3.78 12.96
C GLU A 18 5.17 2.65 12.30
N GLU A 19 3.90 2.45 12.67
CA GLU A 19 3.00 1.47 12.04
C GLU A 19 2.84 1.75 10.53
N GLN A 20 2.67 3.01 10.14
CA GLN A 20 2.61 3.39 8.72
C GLN A 20 3.93 3.15 7.98
N ARG A 21 5.07 3.32 8.65
CA ARG A 21 6.38 3.02 8.06
C ARG A 21 6.53 1.52 7.82
N GLU A 22 6.18 0.69 8.79
CA GLU A 22 6.23 -0.77 8.66
C GLU A 22 5.33 -1.27 7.51
N ILE A 23 4.11 -0.74 7.41
CA ILE A 23 3.19 -1.06 6.30
C ILE A 23 3.79 -0.63 4.96
N GLN A 24 4.42 0.55 4.91
CA GLN A 24 4.98 1.05 3.67
C GLN A 24 6.22 0.27 3.21
N ASP A 25 7.08 -0.13 4.15
CA ASP A 25 8.22 -1.01 3.87
C ASP A 25 7.72 -2.37 3.32
N GLU A 26 6.66 -2.95 3.90
CA GLU A 26 6.06 -4.19 3.38
C GLU A 26 5.53 -4.02 1.95
N LEU A 27 4.83 -2.90 1.66
CA LEU A 27 4.28 -2.61 0.33
C LEU A 27 5.36 -2.36 -0.73
N ASP A 28 6.45 -1.66 -0.37
CA ASP A 28 7.53 -1.34 -1.31
C ASP A 28 8.24 -2.60 -1.82
N HIS A 29 8.32 -3.65 -0.98
CA HIS A 29 8.92 -4.94 -1.33
C HIS A 29 7.95 -5.92 -2.00
N GLN A 30 6.66 -5.61 -2.14
CA GLN A 30 5.68 -6.52 -2.77
C GLN A 30 5.99 -6.82 -4.25
N ASN A 31 6.69 -5.91 -4.94
CA ASN A 31 7.07 -6.08 -6.34
C ASN A 31 8.46 -6.72 -6.52
N ASP A 32 9.18 -6.98 -5.42
CA ASP A 32 10.46 -7.69 -5.45
C ASP A 32 10.28 -9.21 -5.54
N ASP A 33 9.04 -9.71 -5.39
CA ASP A 33 8.72 -11.11 -5.58
C ASP A 33 8.60 -11.44 -7.09
N PRO A 34 9.55 -12.20 -7.67
CA PRO A 34 9.48 -12.60 -9.08
C PRO A 34 8.29 -13.50 -9.39
N ASP A 35 7.69 -14.13 -8.38
CA ASP A 35 6.51 -14.97 -8.48
C ASP A 35 5.21 -14.19 -8.16
N ALA A 36 5.28 -12.86 -7.95
CA ALA A 36 4.12 -12.03 -7.68
C ALA A 36 3.05 -12.14 -8.78
N PRO A 37 1.75 -12.14 -8.43
CA PRO A 37 0.67 -12.13 -9.40
C PRO A 37 0.75 -10.83 -10.22
N GLY A 38 1.21 -10.94 -11.47
CA GLY A 38 1.49 -9.80 -12.34
C GLY A 38 2.92 -9.71 -12.85
N GLY A 39 3.89 -10.39 -12.20
CA GLY A 39 5.31 -10.34 -12.57
C GLY A 39 5.63 -10.87 -13.97
N HIS A 40 4.71 -11.61 -14.58
CA HIS A 40 4.83 -12.11 -15.95
C HIS A 40 3.78 -11.52 -16.90
N GLN A 41 2.93 -10.59 -16.43
CA GLN A 41 1.91 -9.97 -17.27
C GLN A 41 2.54 -8.93 -18.20
N THR A 42 2.47 -9.17 -19.50
CA THR A 42 2.82 -8.22 -20.55
C THR A 42 1.61 -7.39 -20.95
N ARG A 43 1.83 -6.22 -21.57
CA ARG A 43 0.77 -5.34 -22.08
C ARG A 43 -0.23 -6.07 -23.00
N GLU A 44 0.20 -7.13 -23.67
CA GLU A 44 -0.61 -7.93 -24.60
C GLU A 44 -1.57 -8.88 -23.88
N GLN A 45 -1.36 -9.14 -22.59
CA GLN A 45 -2.19 -10.01 -21.75
C GLN A 45 -3.26 -9.25 -20.97
N VAL A 46 -3.27 -7.91 -21.06
CA VAL A 46 -4.29 -7.05 -20.48
C VAL A 46 -5.32 -6.75 -21.57
N ALA A 47 -6.60 -6.99 -21.28
CA ALA A 47 -7.67 -6.66 -22.20
C ALA A 47 -7.72 -5.14 -22.42
N ASP A 48 -7.85 -4.70 -23.67
CA ASP A 48 -8.02 -3.28 -23.99
C ASP A 48 -9.46 -2.88 -23.60
N GLU A 49 -9.60 -1.98 -22.63
CA GLU A 49 -10.89 -1.47 -22.19
C GLU A 49 -11.32 -0.34 -23.14
N THR A 50 -12.28 -0.60 -24.03
CA THR A 50 -12.87 0.37 -24.97
C THR A 50 -14.32 0.68 -24.65
#